data_AF-A0AAW3PDR6-F1
#
_entry.id   AF-A0AAW3PDR6-F1
#
_cell.length_a   1.000
_cell.length_b   1.000
_cell.length_c   1.000
_cell.angle_alpha   90.00
_cell.angle_beta   90.00
_cell.angle_gamma   90.00
#
_symmetry.space_group_name_H-M   'P 1'
#
loop_
_entity.id
_entity.type
_entity.pdbx_description
1 polymer ?
#
loop_
_entity_poly.entity_id
_entity_poly.type
_entity_poly.pdbx_seq_one_letter_code
_entity_poly.pdbx_strand_id
1 'polypeptide(L)'
;MFKRIGFADAPVDHDGAFSRLRVASPFVKGAQRPHVPIHAGGSSQAAAALAVAGQHADACMTWGEPPAAMRDWIARVWAAAMPFGHTPRIGLSFRPIVADTEAGAQESAGRVRACARARGADRVRTPATPADSSPRAR
;
A
#
# COMPACT_ATOMS: atom_id res chain seq x y z
N MET A 1 -0.19 -1.68 -16.57
CA MET A 1 -1.10 -2.67 -17.18
C MET A 1 -2.56 -2.48 -16.77
N PHE A 2 -2.91 -2.69 -15.49
CA PHE A 2 -4.30 -2.65 -15.01
C PHE A 2 -5.07 -1.36 -15.34
N LYS A 3 -4.46 -0.18 -15.08
CA LYS A 3 -5.05 1.13 -15.44
C LYS A 3 -5.43 1.24 -16.93
N ARG A 4 -4.72 0.54 -17.81
CA ARG A 4 -4.96 0.58 -19.27
C ARG A 4 -6.04 -0.42 -19.70
N ILE A 5 -5.95 -1.68 -19.25
CA ILE A 5 -6.86 -2.75 -19.71
C ILE A 5 -8.29 -2.55 -19.19
N GLY A 6 -8.44 -2.10 -17.94
CA GLY A 6 -9.76 -1.89 -17.32
C GLY A 6 -10.63 -0.82 -17.98
N PHE A 7 -10.02 0.04 -18.81
CA PHE A 7 -10.62 1.28 -19.31
C PHE A 7 -10.44 1.49 -20.81
N ALA A 8 -9.79 0.55 -21.52
CA ALA A 8 -9.65 0.62 -22.97
C ALA A 8 -10.97 0.27 -23.68
N ASP A 9 -11.29 1.00 -24.75
CA ASP A 9 -12.48 0.77 -25.58
C ASP A 9 -12.35 -0.46 -26.50
N ALA A 10 -11.11 -0.86 -26.80
CA ALA A 10 -10.80 -2.05 -27.60
C ALA A 10 -9.94 -3.04 -26.79
N PRO A 11 -9.91 -4.34 -27.17
CA PRO A 11 -9.00 -5.31 -26.59
C PRO A 11 -7.54 -4.88 -26.70
N VAL A 12 -6.75 -5.21 -25.69
CA VAL A 12 -5.38 -4.74 -25.54
C VAL A 12 -4.42 -5.89 -25.29
N ASP A 13 -3.31 -5.91 -26.02
CA ASP A 13 -2.19 -6.81 -25.73
C ASP A 13 -1.24 -6.19 -24.70
N HIS A 14 -0.70 -7.03 -23.82
CA HIS A 14 0.36 -6.66 -22.89
C HIS A 14 1.44 -7.74 -22.90
N ASP A 15 2.68 -7.33 -23.18
CA ASP A 15 3.85 -8.19 -23.01
C ASP A 15 4.81 -7.46 -22.07
N GLY A 16 4.98 -8.00 -20.85
CA GLY A 16 5.83 -7.43 -19.81
C GLY A 16 6.64 -8.53 -19.14
N ALA A 17 7.70 -8.14 -18.44
CA ALA A 17 8.65 -9.08 -17.83
C ALA A 17 8.01 -10.14 -16.92
N PHE A 18 6.90 -9.80 -16.27
CA PHE A 18 6.22 -10.67 -15.30
C PHE A 18 4.86 -11.20 -15.78
N SER A 19 4.32 -10.64 -16.85
CA SER A 19 2.97 -11.00 -17.30
C SER A 19 2.79 -10.73 -18.78
N ARG A 20 2.21 -11.72 -19.47
CA ARG A 20 1.80 -11.62 -20.86
C ARG A 20 0.30 -11.88 -20.96
N LEU A 21 -0.41 -10.97 -21.62
CA LEU A 21 -1.84 -11.06 -21.90
C LEU A 21 -2.09 -10.74 -23.38
N ARG A 22 -2.97 -11.50 -24.02
CA ARG A 22 -3.38 -11.29 -25.41
C ARG A 22 -4.88 -11.06 -25.48
N VAL A 23 -5.30 -10.13 -26.32
CA VAL A 23 -6.69 -9.73 -26.57
C VAL A 23 -7.43 -9.42 -25.24
N ALA A 24 -6.75 -8.75 -24.31
CA ALA A 24 -7.30 -8.53 -22.98
C ALA A 24 -8.35 -7.42 -23.01
N SER A 25 -9.60 -7.78 -22.74
CA SER A 25 -10.70 -6.85 -22.51
C SER A 25 -11.60 -7.43 -21.42
N PRO A 26 -11.72 -6.79 -20.25
CA PRO A 26 -12.65 -7.26 -19.23
C PRO A 26 -14.08 -7.03 -19.71
N PHE A 27 -14.94 -8.00 -19.42
CA PHE A 27 -16.37 -7.93 -19.74
C PHE A 27 -17.06 -6.71 -19.08
N VAL A 28 -16.62 -6.35 -17.87
CA VAL A 28 -17.05 -5.16 -17.15
C VAL A 28 -15.93 -4.13 -17.14
N LYS A 29 -16.22 -2.94 -17.63
CA LYS A 29 -15.30 -1.78 -17.57
C LYS A 29 -15.50 -1.01 -16.27
N GLY A 30 -14.45 -0.33 -15.82
CA GLY A 30 -14.58 0.52 -14.64
C GLY A 30 -15.50 1.71 -14.92
N ALA A 31 -16.41 1.99 -13.98
CA ALA A 31 -17.34 3.12 -14.09
C ALA A 31 -16.66 4.48 -13.83
N GLN A 32 -15.63 4.50 -12.97
CA GLN A 32 -14.90 5.72 -12.60
C GLN A 32 -13.94 6.15 -13.71
N ARG A 33 -13.69 7.46 -13.82
CA ARG A 33 -12.70 8.03 -14.76
C ARG A 33 -11.64 8.83 -13.99
N PRO A 34 -10.38 8.89 -14.47
CA PRO A 34 -9.86 8.16 -15.63
C PRO A 34 -9.64 6.66 -15.36
N HIS A 35 -9.54 6.26 -14.09
CA HIS A 35 -9.45 4.86 -13.66
C HIS A 35 -9.97 4.70 -12.23
N VAL A 36 -10.08 3.46 -11.73
CA VAL A 36 -10.33 3.18 -10.31
C VAL A 36 -9.16 3.71 -9.44
N PRO A 37 -9.40 4.27 -8.24
CA PRO A 37 -8.33 4.70 -7.34
C PRO A 37 -7.42 3.52 -6.93
N ILE A 38 -6.12 3.73 -7.06
CA ILE A 38 -5.07 2.79 -6.67
C ILE A 38 -4.40 3.30 -5.40
N HIS A 39 -4.51 2.53 -4.33
CA HIS A 39 -3.82 2.81 -3.08
C HIS A 39 -2.61 1.89 -2.93
N ALA A 40 -1.42 2.47 -2.80
CA ALA A 40 -0.19 1.73 -2.55
C ALA A 40 0.12 1.73 -1.05
N GLY A 41 0.33 0.55 -0.48
CA GLY A 41 0.71 0.40 0.93
C GLY A 41 2.20 0.16 1.10
N GLY A 42 2.76 0.66 2.19
CA GLY A 42 4.13 0.36 2.62
C GLY A 42 4.92 1.60 3.03
N SER A 43 5.79 1.45 4.04
CA SER A 43 6.69 2.50 4.55
C SER A 43 8.13 2.38 4.04
N SER A 44 8.36 1.51 3.05
CA SER A 44 9.70 1.32 2.48
C SER A 44 10.22 2.61 1.86
N GLN A 45 11.46 2.96 2.19
CA GLN A 45 12.18 4.08 1.58
C GLN A 45 13.01 3.65 0.36
N ALA A 46 12.90 2.39 -0.07
CA ALA A 46 13.60 1.90 -1.26
C ALA A 46 13.17 2.69 -2.49
N ALA A 47 14.15 3.18 -3.26
CA ALA A 47 13.90 4.05 -4.42
C ALA A 47 12.95 3.41 -5.44
N ALA A 48 13.07 2.10 -5.69
CA ALA A 48 12.18 1.38 -6.60
C ALA A 48 10.71 1.38 -6.13
N ALA A 49 10.47 1.24 -4.82
CA ALA A 49 9.11 1.27 -4.27
C ALA A 49 8.50 2.67 -4.38
N LEU A 50 9.29 3.71 -4.08
CA LEU A 50 8.87 5.11 -4.22
C LEU A 50 8.60 5.50 -5.67
N ALA A 51 9.41 5.02 -6.62
CA ALA A 51 9.19 5.28 -8.05
C ALA A 51 7.87 4.67 -8.54
N VAL A 52 7.59 3.42 -8.18
CA VAL A 52 6.31 2.74 -8.52
C VAL A 52 5.13 3.47 -7.88
N ALA A 53 5.22 3.83 -6.61
CA ALA A 53 4.18 4.58 -5.92
C ALA A 53 3.97 5.97 -6.56
N GLY A 54 5.06 6.69 -6.81
CA GLY A 54 5.05 8.01 -7.43
C GLY A 54 4.45 8.01 -8.83
N GLN A 55 4.64 6.95 -9.62
CA GLN A 55 4.09 6.85 -10.97
C GLN A 55 2.62 6.38 -11.04
N HIS A 56 2.20 5.56 -10.07
CA HIS A 56 0.95 4.79 -10.21
C HIS A 56 -0.06 4.97 -9.09
N ALA A 57 0.34 5.42 -7.90
CA ALA A 57 -0.57 5.50 -6.76
C ALA A 57 -1.35 6.82 -6.75
N ASP A 58 -2.64 6.71 -6.49
CA ASP A 58 -3.53 7.86 -6.20
C ASP A 58 -3.51 8.21 -4.71
N ALA A 59 -3.19 7.23 -3.86
CA ALA A 59 -2.83 7.46 -2.48
C ALA A 59 -1.74 6.50 -1.99
N CYS A 60 -0.86 6.99 -1.14
CA CYS A 60 0.13 6.20 -0.42
C CYS A 60 -0.33 6.00 1.02
N MET A 61 -0.46 4.75 1.43
CA MET A 61 -0.99 4.32 2.73
C MET A 61 0.15 3.84 3.62
N THR A 62 0.23 4.35 4.84
CA THR A 62 1.27 3.98 5.80
C THR A 62 0.72 3.80 7.21
N TRP A 63 1.55 3.21 8.08
CA TRP A 63 1.34 3.13 9.51
C TRP A 63 1.87 4.40 10.19
N GLY A 64 1.45 4.65 11.43
CA GLY A 64 1.84 5.85 12.18
C GLY A 64 3.31 5.83 12.57
N GLU A 65 4.15 6.44 11.74
CA GLU A 65 5.55 6.73 12.06
C GLU A 65 5.68 8.05 12.85
N PRO A 66 6.81 8.28 13.56
CA PRO A 66 7.07 9.56 14.21
C PRO A 66 6.92 10.75 13.23
N PRO A 67 6.43 11.92 13.68
CA PRO A 67 6.12 13.04 12.79
C PRO A 67 7.27 13.51 11.89
N ALA A 68 8.52 13.45 12.38
CA ALA A 68 9.70 13.78 11.57
C ALA A 68 9.91 12.78 10.42
N ALA A 69 9.95 11.48 10.72
CA ALA A 69 10.08 10.43 9.74
C ALA A 69 8.93 10.45 8.71
N MET A 70 7.71 10.73 9.17
CA MET A 70 6.55 10.88 8.29
C MET A 70 6.72 12.04 7.30
N ARG A 71 7.18 13.21 7.77
CA ARG A 71 7.45 14.38 6.90
C ARG A 71 8.45 14.06 5.80
N ASP A 72 9.55 13.40 6.16
CA ASP A 72 10.59 13.01 5.20
C ASP A 72 10.06 12.00 4.17
N TRP A 73 9.27 11.03 4.62
CA TRP A 73 8.68 10.04 3.72
C TRP A 73 7.66 10.67 2.76
N ILE A 74 6.78 11.53 3.24
CA ILE A 74 5.81 12.26 2.40
C ILE A 74 6.55 13.08 1.34
N ALA A 75 7.58 13.82 1.72
CA ALA A 75 8.36 14.62 0.80
C ALA A 75 8.98 13.76 -0.32
N ARG A 76 9.48 12.57 0.01
CA ARG A 76 10.04 11.62 -0.96
C ARG A 76 8.99 11.05 -1.90
N VAL A 77 7.80 10.70 -1.39
CA VAL A 77 6.68 10.23 -2.22
C VAL A 77 6.29 11.31 -3.23
N TRP A 78 6.14 12.55 -2.78
CA TRP A 78 5.78 13.66 -3.66
C TRP A 78 6.88 13.97 -4.67
N ALA A 79 8.16 13.98 -4.26
CA ALA A 79 9.28 14.14 -5.17
C ALA A 79 9.31 13.05 -6.26
N ALA A 80 9.00 11.79 -5.91
CA ALA A 80 8.91 10.70 -6.87
C ALA A 80 7.71 10.83 -7.83
N ALA A 81 6.66 11.56 -7.44
CA ALA A 81 5.47 11.78 -8.27
C ALA A 81 5.57 13.02 -9.17
N MET A 82 6.40 14.01 -8.81
CA MET A 82 6.58 15.25 -9.57
C MET A 82 6.83 15.04 -11.08
N PRO A 83 7.68 14.09 -11.53
CA PRO A 83 7.90 13.84 -12.97
C PRO A 83 6.65 13.40 -13.73
N PHE A 84 5.64 12.91 -13.03
CA PHE A 84 4.38 12.42 -13.60
C PHE A 84 3.24 13.44 -13.49
N GLY A 85 3.52 14.66 -12.99
CA GLY A 85 2.57 15.76 -12.96
C GLY A 85 1.40 15.58 -11.98
N HIS A 86 1.57 14.77 -10.92
CA HIS A 86 0.54 14.60 -9.89
C HIS A 86 1.11 14.56 -8.48
N THR A 87 0.22 14.63 -7.48
CA THR A 87 0.55 14.57 -6.06
C THR A 87 -0.34 13.53 -5.37
N PRO A 88 0.18 12.32 -5.07
CA PRO A 88 -0.59 11.29 -4.40
C PRO A 88 -1.09 11.76 -3.03
N ARG A 89 -2.31 11.36 -2.68
CA ARG A 89 -2.85 11.57 -1.33
C ARG A 89 -2.08 10.73 -0.32
N ILE A 90 -2.04 11.17 0.93
CA ILE A 90 -1.41 10.41 2.01
C ILE A 90 -2.52 9.89 2.93
N GLY A 91 -2.54 8.58 3.14
CA GLY A 91 -3.44 7.94 4.09
C GLY A 91 -2.67 7.31 5.23
N LEU A 92 -3.19 7.47 6.44
CA LEU A 92 -2.57 6.97 7.66
C LEU A 92 -3.53 6.05 8.41
N SER A 93 -3.06 4.86 8.77
CA SER A 93 -3.79 3.94 9.64
C SER A 93 -3.23 3.98 11.06
N PHE A 94 -4.01 4.50 12.01
CA PHE A 94 -3.69 4.48 13.42
C PHE A 94 -4.97 4.27 14.26
N ARG A 95 -4.79 3.85 15.52
CA ARG A 95 -5.88 3.53 16.45
C ARG A 95 -5.83 4.52 17.61
N PRO A 96 -6.44 5.71 17.48
CA PRO A 96 -6.41 6.71 18.56
C PRO A 96 -7.12 6.17 19.80
N ILE A 97 -6.56 6.46 20.97
CA ILE A 97 -7.20 6.23 22.27
C ILE A 97 -7.57 7.61 22.80
N VAL A 98 -8.86 7.90 22.84
CA VAL A 98 -9.41 9.21 23.20
C VAL A 98 -10.11 9.11 24.54
N ALA A 99 -9.92 10.12 25.40
CA ALA A 99 -10.58 10.27 26.69
C ALA A 99 -10.70 11.77 27.03
N ASP A 100 -11.48 12.10 28.07
CA ASP A 100 -11.68 13.49 28.52
C ASP A 100 -10.39 14.15 29.01
N THR A 101 -9.41 13.36 29.45
CA THR A 101 -8.09 13.83 29.88
C THR A 101 -6.98 12.95 29.31
N GLU A 102 -5.79 13.53 29.17
CA GLU A 102 -4.58 12.79 28.78
C GLU A 102 -4.31 11.61 29.72
N ALA A 103 -4.47 11.82 31.05
CA ALA A 103 -4.32 10.76 32.04
C ALA A 103 -5.30 9.59 31.81
N GLY A 104 -6.57 9.90 31.49
CA GLY A 104 -7.57 8.89 31.15
C GLY A 104 -7.26 8.12 29.85
N ALA A 105 -6.66 8.79 28.86
CA ALA A 105 -6.21 8.16 27.62
C ALA A 105 -5.02 7.22 27.87
N GLN A 106 -4.04 7.64 28.67
CA GLN A 106 -2.89 6.84 29.10
C GLN A 106 -3.32 5.60 29.89
N GLU A 107 -4.26 5.73 30.84
CA GLU A 107 -4.81 4.60 31.59
C GLU A 107 -5.48 3.59 30.65
N SER A 108 -6.30 4.09 29.71
CA SER A 108 -6.97 3.26 28.70
C SER A 108 -5.98 2.55 27.78
N ALA A 109 -4.89 3.22 27.38
CA ALA A 109 -3.79 2.62 26.64
C ALA A 109 -3.11 1.50 27.44
N GLY A 110 -2.89 1.70 28.74
CA GLY A 110 -2.39 0.68 29.65
C GLY A 110 -3.28 -0.57 29.68
N ARG A 111 -4.60 -0.38 29.78
CA ARG A 111 -5.60 -1.47 29.76
C ARG A 111 -5.58 -2.23 28.42
N VAL A 112 -5.58 -1.53 27.29
CA VAL A 112 -5.50 -2.15 25.96
C VAL A 112 -4.22 -2.95 25.80
N ARG A 113 -3.07 -2.40 26.24
CA ARG A 113 -1.77 -3.07 26.19
C ARG A 113 -1.74 -4.34 27.05
N ALA A 114 -2.31 -4.30 28.25
CA ALA A 114 -2.42 -5.48 29.12
C ALA A 114 -3.31 -6.56 28.50
N CYS A 115 -4.46 -6.17 27.93
CA CYS A 115 -5.38 -7.09 27.25
C CYS A 115 -4.71 -7.77 26.03
N ALA A 116 -3.99 -6.99 25.21
CA ALA A 116 -3.27 -7.53 24.05
C ALA A 116 -2.21 -8.57 24.45
N ARG A 117 -1.47 -8.32 25.53
CA ARG A 117 -0.49 -9.28 26.09
C ARG A 117 -1.16 -10.56 26.58
N ALA A 118 -2.24 -10.44 27.35
CA ALA A 118 -3.00 -11.59 27.85
C ALA A 118 -3.56 -12.47 26.72
N ARG A 119 -3.93 -11.86 25.58
CA ARG A 119 -4.42 -12.57 24.38
C ARG A 119 -3.30 -13.15 23.51
N GLY A 120 -2.04 -13.05 23.93
CA GLY A 120 -0.91 -13.62 23.21
C GLY A 120 -0.51 -12.86 21.94
N ALA A 121 -0.76 -11.55 21.86
CA ALA A 121 -0.33 -10.71 20.73
C ALA A 121 1.20 -10.73 20.50
N ASP A 122 1.99 -11.13 21.50
CA ASP A 122 3.44 -11.33 21.37
C ASP A 122 3.80 -12.64 20.61
N ARG A 123 2.84 -13.53 20.33
CA ARG A 123 3.05 -14.70 19.46
C ARG A 123 2.96 -14.28 18.00
N VAL A 124 4.00 -13.62 17.50
CA VAL A 124 4.17 -13.39 16.06
C VAL A 124 4.22 -14.75 15.37
N ARG A 125 3.24 -15.03 14.50
CA ARG A 125 3.27 -16.20 13.61
C ARG A 125 4.40 -15.98 12.61
N THR A 126 5.51 -16.70 12.77
CA THR A 126 6.58 -16.78 11.77
C THR A 126 5.96 -17.16 10.43
N PRO A 127 6.20 -16.41 9.33
CA PRO A 127 5.78 -16.86 8.02
C PRO A 127 6.42 -18.23 7.75
N ALA A 128 5.65 -19.20 7.28
CA ALA A 128 6.23 -20.45 6.81
C ALA A 128 7.21 -20.12 5.68
N THR A 129 8.44 -20.63 5.78
CA THR A 129 9.44 -20.58 4.71
C THR A 129 8.79 -21.06 3.41
N PRO A 130 8.87 -20.30 2.29
CA PRO A 130 8.34 -20.79 1.02
C PRO A 130 9.04 -22.09 0.67
N ALA A 131 8.29 -23.14 0.36
CA ALA A 131 8.85 -24.37 -0.17
C ALA A 131 9.60 -24.06 -1.46
N ASP A 132 10.85 -24.54 -1.55
CA ASP A 132 11.71 -24.43 -2.71
C ASP A 132 10.99 -24.89 -3.98
N SER A 133 10.70 -23.95 -4.87
CA SER A 133 10.12 -24.20 -6.19
C SER A 133 11.22 -24.12 -7.25
N SER A 134 12.18 -25.03 -7.19
CA SER A 134 13.08 -25.30 -8.30
C SER A 134 12.30 -26.00 -9.43
N PRO A 135 12.40 -25.53 -10.69
CA PRO A 135 11.66 -26.14 -11.80
C PRO A 135 12.26 -27.51 -12.13
N ARG A 136 11.45 -28.57 -12.03
CA ARG A 136 11.82 -29.87 -12.61
C ARG A 136 11.82 -29.75 -14.13
N ALA A 137 13.01 -29.76 -14.71
CA ALA A 137 13.23 -29.82 -16.15
C ALA A 137 12.50 -31.03 -16.77
N ARG A 138 11.87 -30.81 -17.92
CA ARG A 138 11.59 -31.82 -18.94
C ARG A 138 11.96 -31.25 -20.30
#